data_AF-A0AAU6L153-F1
#
_entry.id   AF-A0AAU6L153-F1
#
_cell.length_a   1.000
_cell.length_b   1.000
_cell.length_c   1.000
_cell.angle_alpha   90.00
_cell.angle_beta   90.00
_cell.angle_gamma   90.00
#
_symmetry.space_group_name_H-M   'P 1'
#
loop_
_entity.id
_entity.type
_entity.pdbx_description
1 polymer ?
#
loop_
_entity_poly.entity_id
_entity_poly.type
_entity_poly.pdbx_seq_one_letter_code
_entity_poly.pdbx_strand_id
1 'polypeptide(L)'
;MSVSAPRRPAELPGSPTAWPPVRETDRRLRLLRRARPAFLRLGPGEREVVWLYLLTRVGIWATAGAVSWLFPADGQARRPASVFSPWQQWDWWFYLHIAQDGYFPGQAGPWTAGWDNREAFLPGFPLTLRVVHTVVPDWAAAGVLISFLSGGVAVLALARIARHHLADLETGRRAVAFLLLSPCAVFLAAGYTEALFLALALPAWLAAQRQNWPAAAALACLACSVRVTGLFLAAALALHFVLTARGRTAWRSAPWLLLPALAPALYSWYLHSWTGDWMAWKHSQERGWYRDFHAPWEAWANTWEAAFHHVQPTGYAFMWQAELLAMVVGVVLLALLVRGRRWPEALYIGLTLWALGTSYWYTSVPRSTLLWWPLWIGLASWSLKRPRIQTAYLYVVTPLSTVVAITFLTGRWAG
;
A
#
# COMPACT_ATOMS: atom_id res chain seq x y z
N MET A 1 95.38 -5.50 -3.72
CA MET A 1 94.92 -6.90 -3.56
C MET A 1 93.41 -6.86 -3.32
N SER A 2 92.62 -7.13 -4.37
CA SER A 2 91.16 -7.10 -4.33
C SER A 2 90.65 -8.49 -4.71
N VAL A 3 89.80 -9.04 -3.85
CA VAL A 3 89.33 -10.42 -3.86
C VAL A 3 88.40 -10.69 -5.04
N SER A 4 88.61 -11.83 -5.69
CA SER A 4 87.89 -12.38 -6.83
C SER A 4 86.56 -13.05 -6.42
N ALA A 5 85.61 -13.02 -7.35
CA ALA A 5 84.23 -13.52 -7.25
C ALA A 5 84.08 -15.05 -7.18
N PRO A 6 82.87 -15.53 -6.80
CA PRO A 6 82.36 -16.81 -7.29
C PRO A 6 81.06 -16.68 -8.13
N ARG A 7 80.88 -17.68 -8.99
CA ARG A 7 79.95 -17.79 -10.14
C ARG A 7 78.49 -18.09 -9.76
N ARG A 8 77.59 -17.78 -10.71
CA ARG A 8 76.12 -17.99 -10.72
C ARG A 8 75.69 -19.47 -10.69
N PRO A 9 74.49 -19.78 -10.16
CA PRO A 9 73.74 -20.98 -10.50
C PRO A 9 72.71 -20.74 -11.64
N ALA A 10 72.32 -21.84 -12.27
CA ALA A 10 71.66 -21.99 -13.57
C ALA A 10 70.17 -21.58 -13.66
N GLU A 11 69.74 -21.31 -14.89
CA GLU A 11 68.36 -20.99 -15.32
C GLU A 11 67.39 -22.18 -15.16
N LEU A 12 66.15 -21.88 -14.74
CA LEU A 12 65.01 -22.80 -14.77
C LEU A 12 64.09 -22.47 -15.98
N PRO A 13 63.51 -23.47 -16.66
CA PRO A 13 62.71 -23.27 -17.87
C PRO A 13 61.32 -22.67 -17.57
N GLY A 14 60.83 -21.88 -18.53
CA GLY A 14 59.67 -21.00 -18.41
C GLY A 14 58.33 -21.67 -18.08
N SER A 15 57.46 -20.89 -17.42
CA SER A 15 56.04 -21.17 -17.29
C SER A 15 55.23 -20.12 -18.08
N PRO A 16 54.32 -20.51 -18.98
CA PRO A 16 53.44 -19.58 -19.67
C PRO A 16 52.16 -19.40 -18.85
N THR A 17 52.10 -18.35 -18.03
CA THR A 17 50.82 -17.87 -17.48
C THR A 17 50.73 -16.37 -17.61
N ALA A 18 50.48 -15.94 -18.86
CA ALA A 18 49.91 -14.61 -19.10
C ALA A 18 48.52 -14.58 -18.45
N TRP A 19 48.44 -14.03 -17.25
CA TRP A 19 47.17 -13.58 -16.69
C TRP A 19 46.56 -12.58 -17.69
N PRO A 20 45.28 -12.72 -18.06
CA PRO A 20 44.65 -11.75 -18.94
C PRO A 20 44.78 -10.35 -18.32
N PRO A 21 45.06 -9.31 -19.11
CA PRO A 21 45.30 -7.98 -18.59
C PRO A 21 44.08 -7.56 -17.75
N VAL A 22 44.34 -7.15 -16.51
CA VAL A 22 43.36 -6.67 -15.50
C VAL A 22 42.32 -5.69 -16.07
N ARG A 23 42.65 -5.03 -17.18
CA ARG A 23 41.76 -4.12 -17.94
C ARG A 23 40.51 -4.80 -18.51
N GLU A 24 40.54 -6.08 -18.87
CA GLU A 24 39.40 -6.74 -19.54
C GLU A 24 38.34 -7.23 -18.54
N THR A 25 38.79 -7.73 -17.38
CA THR A 25 37.93 -8.10 -16.25
C THR A 25 37.19 -6.86 -15.70
N ASP A 26 37.88 -5.72 -15.63
CA ASP A 26 37.30 -4.46 -15.15
C ASP A 26 36.28 -3.88 -16.15
N ARG A 27 36.46 -4.12 -17.46
CA ARG A 27 35.50 -3.75 -18.51
C ARG A 27 34.25 -4.63 -18.47
N ARG A 28 34.40 -5.95 -18.29
CA ARG A 28 33.28 -6.89 -18.10
C ARG A 28 32.50 -6.59 -16.82
N LEU A 29 33.16 -6.28 -15.71
CA LEU A 29 32.51 -5.88 -14.46
C LEU A 29 31.77 -4.54 -14.58
N ARG A 30 32.31 -3.56 -15.34
CA ARG A 30 31.61 -2.29 -15.65
C ARG A 30 30.39 -2.48 -16.55
N LEU A 31 30.47 -3.38 -17.53
CA LEU A 31 29.36 -3.73 -18.42
C LEU A 31 28.27 -4.52 -17.67
N LEU A 32 28.64 -5.49 -16.82
CA LEU A 32 27.72 -6.22 -15.94
C LEU A 32 27.08 -5.30 -14.89
N ARG A 33 27.83 -4.31 -14.36
CA ARG A 33 27.24 -3.27 -13.51
C ARG A 33 26.22 -2.43 -14.30
N ARG A 34 26.51 -2.03 -15.54
CA ARG A 34 25.58 -1.26 -16.41
C ARG A 34 24.36 -2.06 -16.86
N ALA A 35 24.41 -3.39 -16.85
CA ALA A 35 23.29 -4.26 -17.22
C ALA A 35 22.23 -4.45 -16.12
N ARG A 36 22.45 -3.96 -14.89
CA ARG A 36 21.37 -3.88 -13.90
C ARG A 36 20.47 -2.70 -14.25
N PRO A 37 19.18 -2.92 -14.53
CA PRO A 37 18.29 -1.82 -14.86
C PRO A 37 18.28 -0.80 -13.73
N ALA A 38 18.23 0.49 -14.09
CA ALA A 38 18.45 1.61 -13.17
C ALA A 38 17.53 1.62 -11.93
N PHE A 39 16.40 0.90 -11.97
CA PHE A 39 15.47 0.76 -10.85
C PHE A 39 15.97 -0.16 -9.72
N LEU A 40 16.93 -1.08 -9.98
CA LEU A 40 17.51 -2.02 -8.99
C LEU A 40 18.75 -1.48 -8.26
N ARG A 41 19.28 -0.32 -8.67
CA ARG A 41 20.40 0.29 -7.96
C ARG A 41 19.88 1.12 -6.79
N LEU A 42 19.76 0.48 -5.63
CA LEU A 42 19.38 1.16 -4.40
C LEU A 42 20.48 2.13 -3.97
N GLY A 43 20.17 3.42 -3.99
CA GLY A 43 21.01 4.46 -3.39
C GLY A 43 21.06 4.34 -1.85
N PRO A 44 21.98 5.04 -1.16
CA PRO A 44 22.13 4.94 0.30
C PRO A 44 20.80 5.14 1.06
N GLY A 45 20.05 6.21 0.77
CA GLY A 45 18.76 6.45 1.41
C GLY A 45 17.66 5.43 1.08
N GLU A 46 17.77 4.73 -0.06
CA GLU A 46 16.83 3.65 -0.40
C GLU A 46 17.14 2.37 0.39
N ARG A 47 18.42 2.12 0.69
CA ARG A 47 18.82 0.99 1.56
C ARG A 47 18.31 1.18 2.98
N GLU A 48 18.38 2.41 3.51
CA GLU A 48 17.83 2.72 4.83
C GLU A 48 16.30 2.56 4.87
N VAL A 49 15.60 2.98 3.82
CA VAL A 49 14.15 2.78 3.69
C VAL A 49 13.79 1.29 3.66
N VAL A 50 14.54 0.47 2.91
CA VAL A 50 14.36 -0.99 2.89
C VAL A 50 14.66 -1.59 4.26
N TRP A 51 15.75 -1.17 4.91
CA TRP A 51 16.10 -1.63 6.25
C TRP A 51 14.99 -1.33 7.26
N LEU A 52 14.48 -0.10 7.27
CA LEU A 52 13.36 0.31 8.11
C LEU A 52 12.12 -0.54 7.82
N TYR A 53 11.80 -0.76 6.54
CA TYR A 53 10.69 -1.61 6.13
C TYR A 53 10.82 -3.03 6.70
N LEU A 54 11.97 -3.67 6.48
CA LEU A 54 12.24 -5.01 7.00
C LEU A 54 12.11 -5.08 8.53
N LEU A 55 12.68 -4.11 9.25
CA LEU A 55 12.55 -4.03 10.71
C LEU A 55 11.10 -3.91 11.17
N THR A 56 10.27 -3.06 10.52
CA THR A 56 8.86 -2.97 10.86
C THR A 56 8.09 -4.25 10.56
N ARG A 57 8.44 -4.97 9.49
CA ARG A 57 7.84 -6.28 9.18
C ARG A 57 8.22 -7.31 10.25
N VAL A 58 9.49 -7.36 10.66
CA VAL A 58 9.94 -8.22 11.76
C VAL A 58 9.19 -7.89 13.05
N GLY A 59 9.06 -6.60 13.41
CA GLY A 59 8.33 -6.18 14.61
C GLY A 59 6.84 -6.55 14.59
N ILE A 60 6.17 -6.36 13.44
CA ILE A 60 4.76 -6.76 13.27
C ILE A 60 4.59 -8.27 13.35
N TRP A 61 5.48 -9.05 12.73
CA TRP A 61 5.45 -10.52 12.82
C TRP A 61 5.79 -11.04 14.22
N ALA A 62 6.70 -10.39 14.94
CA ALA A 62 6.96 -10.69 16.35
C ALA A 62 5.73 -10.40 17.21
N THR A 63 5.01 -9.31 16.93
CA THR A 63 3.74 -8.98 17.59
C THR A 63 2.68 -10.06 17.31
N ALA A 64 2.53 -10.48 16.05
CA ALA A 64 1.62 -11.58 15.67
C ALA A 64 1.98 -12.90 16.35
N GLY A 65 3.28 -13.23 16.42
CA GLY A 65 3.77 -14.35 17.19
C GLY A 65 3.34 -14.25 18.66
N ALA A 66 3.67 -13.13 19.33
CA ALA A 66 3.27 -12.90 20.72
C ALA A 66 1.74 -13.01 20.92
N VAL A 67 0.95 -12.51 19.97
CA VAL A 67 -0.52 -12.62 20.02
C VAL A 67 -0.99 -14.07 19.98
N SER A 68 -0.44 -14.90 19.09
CA SER A 68 -0.80 -16.32 19.02
C SER A 68 -0.51 -17.10 20.30
N TRP A 69 0.43 -16.64 21.13
CA TRP A 69 0.78 -17.26 22.41
C TRP A 69 0.06 -16.66 23.62
N LEU A 70 -0.10 -15.33 23.66
CA LEU A 70 -0.61 -14.60 24.83
C LEU A 70 -2.12 -14.34 24.78
N PHE A 71 -2.71 -14.31 23.58
CA PHE A 71 -4.12 -13.99 23.39
C PHE A 71 -4.81 -15.04 22.49
N PRO A 72 -4.78 -16.34 22.86
CA PRO A 72 -5.47 -17.37 22.09
C PRO A 72 -6.98 -17.10 22.08
N ALA A 73 -7.64 -17.42 20.96
CA ALA A 73 -9.09 -17.29 20.84
C ALA A 73 -9.84 -18.17 21.86
N ASP A 74 -9.31 -19.37 22.12
CA ASP A 74 -9.76 -20.27 23.18
C ASP A 74 -8.81 -20.16 24.38
N GLY A 75 -9.33 -19.72 25.53
CA GLY A 75 -8.56 -19.59 26.78
C GLY A 75 -8.07 -20.93 27.35
N GLN A 76 -8.60 -22.05 26.87
CA GLN A 76 -8.15 -23.40 27.22
C GLN A 76 -7.13 -23.99 26.23
N ALA A 77 -6.78 -23.25 25.16
CA ALA A 77 -5.84 -23.71 24.17
C ALA A 77 -4.46 -23.98 24.80
N ARG A 78 -3.97 -25.22 24.62
CA ARG A 78 -2.63 -25.64 25.08
C ARG A 78 -1.55 -25.50 24.02
N ARG A 79 -1.91 -25.02 22.83
CA ARG A 79 -1.02 -24.80 21.68
C ARG A 79 -1.37 -23.47 21.03
N PRO A 80 -0.37 -22.72 20.54
CA PRO A 80 -0.63 -21.48 19.80
C PRO A 80 -1.36 -21.78 18.49
N ALA A 81 -2.11 -20.80 18.00
CA ALA A 81 -2.68 -20.85 16.66
C ALA A 81 -1.58 -20.93 15.58
N SER A 82 -1.94 -21.40 14.38
CA SER A 82 -1.05 -21.34 13.22
C SER A 82 -0.53 -19.92 13.01
N VAL A 83 0.73 -19.78 12.59
CA VAL A 83 1.41 -18.48 12.35
C VAL A 83 0.64 -17.57 11.40
N PHE A 84 -0.18 -18.14 10.51
CA PHE A 84 -0.99 -17.42 9.55
C PHE A 84 -2.43 -17.13 10.00
N SER A 85 -2.93 -17.83 11.03
CA SER A 85 -4.34 -17.69 11.45
C SER A 85 -4.71 -16.27 11.90
N PRO A 86 -3.87 -15.53 12.66
CA PRO A 86 -4.15 -14.13 13.02
C PRO A 86 -4.30 -13.18 11.82
N TRP A 87 -3.80 -13.55 10.65
CA TRP A 87 -3.85 -12.75 9.42
C TRP A 87 -5.11 -12.99 8.58
N GLN A 88 -5.89 -14.02 8.93
CA GLN A 88 -7.07 -14.45 8.20
C GLN A 88 -8.34 -13.91 8.87
N GLN A 89 -8.52 -12.59 8.78
CA GLN A 89 -9.61 -11.88 9.44
C GLN A 89 -10.42 -11.08 8.42
N TRP A 90 -11.71 -10.85 8.69
CA TRP A 90 -12.58 -9.92 7.96
C TRP A 90 -12.47 -10.04 6.42
N ASP A 91 -11.99 -8.98 5.74
CA ASP A 91 -11.85 -8.87 4.29
C ASP A 91 -11.09 -10.05 3.65
N TRP A 92 -10.20 -10.70 4.42
CA TRP A 92 -9.44 -11.87 3.96
C TRP A 92 -10.35 -12.94 3.37
N TRP A 93 -11.46 -13.23 4.04
CA TRP A 93 -12.34 -14.33 3.64
C TRP A 93 -12.99 -14.05 2.28
N PHE A 94 -13.36 -12.81 1.99
CA PHE A 94 -13.85 -12.42 0.67
C PHE A 94 -12.77 -12.60 -0.40
N TYR A 95 -11.56 -12.10 -0.14
CA TYR A 95 -10.46 -12.26 -1.09
C TYR A 95 -10.13 -13.73 -1.35
N LEU A 96 -10.13 -14.56 -0.30
CA LEU A 96 -9.88 -15.99 -0.38
C LEU A 96 -10.96 -16.72 -1.17
N HIS A 97 -12.24 -16.54 -0.83
CA HIS A 97 -13.36 -17.20 -1.53
C HIS A 97 -13.43 -16.77 -3.00
N ILE A 98 -13.19 -15.50 -3.33
CA ILE A 98 -13.12 -15.06 -4.73
C ILE A 98 -11.92 -15.71 -5.44
N ALA A 99 -10.76 -15.79 -4.78
CA ALA A 99 -9.57 -16.41 -5.36
C ALA A 99 -9.71 -17.93 -5.54
N GLN A 100 -10.47 -18.62 -4.68
CA GLN A 100 -10.72 -20.06 -4.79
C GLN A 100 -11.85 -20.36 -5.79
N ASP A 101 -13.00 -19.73 -5.60
CA ASP A 101 -14.26 -20.17 -6.20
C ASP A 101 -14.77 -19.19 -7.28
N GLY A 102 -14.22 -17.98 -7.33
CA GLY A 102 -14.73 -16.88 -8.17
C GLY A 102 -15.91 -16.13 -7.54
N TYR A 103 -16.52 -15.24 -8.32
CA TYR A 103 -17.61 -14.39 -7.84
C TYR A 103 -18.96 -15.09 -7.78
N PHE A 104 -19.22 -16.11 -8.60
CA PHE A 104 -20.53 -16.76 -8.71
C PHE A 104 -20.40 -18.29 -8.78
N PRO A 105 -19.85 -18.95 -7.74
CA PRO A 105 -19.66 -20.39 -7.74
C PRO A 105 -21.00 -21.12 -7.78
N GLY A 106 -21.10 -22.15 -8.61
CA GLY A 106 -22.33 -22.94 -8.75
C GLY A 106 -23.56 -22.13 -9.18
N GLN A 107 -23.38 -20.99 -9.87
CA GLN A 107 -24.44 -20.04 -10.23
C GLN A 107 -25.16 -19.38 -9.02
N ALA A 108 -24.57 -19.44 -7.83
CA ALA A 108 -25.00 -18.63 -6.70
C ALA A 108 -24.65 -17.15 -6.95
N GLY A 109 -25.47 -16.25 -6.41
CA GLY A 109 -25.29 -14.81 -6.54
C GLY A 109 -26.25 -14.03 -5.64
N PRO A 110 -26.52 -12.75 -5.93
CA PRO A 110 -27.39 -11.88 -5.14
C PRO A 110 -28.82 -12.37 -4.96
N TRP A 111 -29.29 -13.28 -5.81
CA TRP A 111 -30.59 -13.94 -5.73
C TRP A 111 -30.63 -15.10 -4.74
N THR A 112 -29.49 -15.53 -4.22
CA THR A 112 -29.38 -16.62 -3.25
C THR A 112 -29.53 -16.08 -1.83
N ALA A 113 -30.39 -16.73 -1.03
CA ALA A 113 -30.54 -16.38 0.38
C ALA A 113 -29.20 -16.54 1.14
N GLY A 114 -28.82 -15.52 1.92
CA GLY A 114 -27.57 -15.54 2.69
C GLY A 114 -26.30 -15.25 1.87
N TRP A 115 -26.43 -14.68 0.67
CA TRP A 115 -25.29 -14.29 -0.17
C TRP A 115 -24.36 -13.30 0.55
N ASP A 116 -23.05 -13.53 0.40
CA ASP A 116 -22.02 -12.77 1.13
C ASP A 116 -21.69 -11.40 0.51
N ASN A 117 -22.26 -11.06 -0.65
CA ASN A 117 -22.01 -9.80 -1.36
C ASN A 117 -20.55 -9.62 -1.83
N ARG A 118 -19.86 -10.71 -2.18
CA ARG A 118 -18.46 -10.67 -2.67
C ARG A 118 -18.23 -9.78 -3.91
N GLU A 119 -19.26 -9.40 -4.65
CA GLU A 119 -19.20 -8.41 -5.74
C GLU A 119 -18.73 -7.03 -5.28
N ALA A 120 -18.82 -6.73 -3.98
CA ALA A 120 -18.33 -5.49 -3.41
C ALA A 120 -16.79 -5.38 -3.48
N PHE A 121 -16.08 -6.50 -3.62
CA PHE A 121 -14.63 -6.56 -3.69
C PHE A 121 -14.15 -6.56 -5.14
N LEU A 122 -13.14 -5.74 -5.44
CA LEU A 122 -12.60 -5.63 -6.80
C LEU A 122 -11.62 -6.77 -7.13
N PRO A 123 -11.49 -7.16 -8.42
CA PRO A 123 -10.84 -8.41 -8.80
C PRO A 123 -9.31 -8.42 -8.68
N GLY A 124 -8.65 -7.26 -8.62
CA GLY A 124 -7.20 -7.13 -8.71
C GLY A 124 -6.44 -7.92 -7.64
N PHE A 125 -6.86 -7.85 -6.38
CA PHE A 125 -6.20 -8.60 -5.31
C PHE A 125 -6.52 -10.11 -5.35
N PRO A 126 -7.79 -10.57 -5.44
CA PRO A 126 -8.09 -11.99 -5.59
C PRO A 126 -7.42 -12.68 -6.79
N LEU A 127 -7.35 -12.00 -7.94
CA LEU A 127 -6.67 -12.55 -9.12
C LEU A 127 -5.16 -12.65 -8.90
N THR A 128 -4.55 -11.65 -8.27
CA THR A 128 -3.12 -11.71 -7.89
C THR A 128 -2.88 -12.84 -6.89
N LEU A 129 -3.77 -13.01 -5.92
CA LEU A 129 -3.72 -14.09 -4.93
C LEU A 129 -3.77 -15.46 -5.60
N ARG A 130 -4.71 -15.68 -6.53
CA ARG A 130 -4.81 -16.91 -7.34
C ARG A 130 -3.53 -17.20 -8.13
N VAL A 131 -2.95 -16.18 -8.77
CA VAL A 131 -1.70 -16.35 -9.54
C VAL A 131 -0.53 -16.71 -8.63
N VAL A 132 -0.33 -15.99 -7.52
CA VAL A 132 0.78 -16.25 -6.60
C VAL A 132 0.64 -17.63 -5.93
N HIS A 133 -0.60 -18.06 -5.66
CA HIS A 133 -0.87 -19.38 -5.10
C HIS A 133 -0.37 -20.55 -5.99
N THR A 134 -0.25 -20.34 -7.31
CA THR A 134 0.32 -21.37 -8.22
C THR A 134 1.79 -21.67 -7.94
N VAL A 135 2.52 -20.75 -7.29
CA VAL A 135 3.93 -20.88 -6.93
C VAL A 135 4.12 -21.07 -5.42
N VAL A 136 3.24 -20.46 -4.61
CA VAL A 136 3.21 -20.60 -3.15
C VAL A 136 1.90 -21.30 -2.76
N PRO A 137 1.87 -22.64 -2.65
CA PRO A 137 0.65 -23.44 -2.49
C PRO A 137 0.09 -23.40 -1.04
N ASP A 138 0.09 -22.21 -0.45
CA ASP A 138 -0.61 -21.87 0.80
C ASP A 138 -1.20 -20.48 0.62
N TRP A 139 -2.53 -20.37 0.70
CA TRP A 139 -3.24 -19.13 0.41
C TRP A 139 -2.81 -17.99 1.32
N ALA A 140 -2.70 -18.23 2.63
CA ALA A 140 -2.37 -17.20 3.59
C ALA A 140 -0.91 -16.73 3.41
N ALA A 141 0.01 -17.65 3.16
CA ALA A 141 1.40 -17.33 2.82
C ALA A 141 1.47 -16.51 1.52
N ALA A 142 0.70 -16.86 0.48
CA ALA A 142 0.61 -16.09 -0.75
C ALA A 142 0.09 -14.66 -0.50
N GLY A 143 -0.97 -14.51 0.30
CA GLY A 143 -1.53 -13.20 0.66
C GLY A 143 -0.56 -12.30 1.43
N VAL A 144 0.14 -12.84 2.42
CA VAL A 144 1.16 -12.07 3.16
C VAL A 144 2.40 -11.82 2.31
N LEU A 145 2.79 -12.74 1.42
CA LEU A 145 3.89 -12.50 0.47
C LEU A 145 3.57 -11.35 -0.50
N ILE A 146 2.35 -11.31 -1.04
CA ILE A 146 1.89 -10.18 -1.88
C ILE A 146 2.04 -8.88 -1.12
N SER A 147 1.59 -8.83 0.13
CA SER A 147 1.64 -7.63 0.97
C SER A 147 3.07 -7.24 1.32
N PHE A 148 3.93 -8.22 1.60
CA PHE A 148 5.36 -8.01 1.87
C PHE A 148 6.10 -7.42 0.66
N LEU A 149 5.90 -7.98 -0.53
CA LEU A 149 6.57 -7.48 -1.74
C LEU A 149 6.01 -6.12 -2.16
N SER A 150 4.69 -5.97 -2.11
CA SER A 150 3.99 -4.72 -2.46
C SER A 150 4.37 -3.59 -1.51
N GLY A 151 4.41 -3.85 -0.19
CA GLY A 151 4.85 -2.88 0.81
C GLY A 151 6.27 -2.38 0.54
N GLY A 152 7.19 -3.26 0.11
CA GLY A 152 8.55 -2.88 -0.29
C GLY A 152 8.59 -1.91 -1.48
N VAL A 153 7.76 -2.15 -2.50
CA VAL A 153 7.61 -1.24 -3.65
C VAL A 153 6.99 0.09 -3.21
N ALA A 154 5.95 0.05 -2.38
CA ALA A 154 5.24 1.21 -1.88
C ALA A 154 6.16 2.17 -1.10
N VAL A 155 6.94 1.66 -0.14
CA VAL A 155 7.84 2.53 0.67
C VAL A 155 8.95 3.15 -0.16
N LEU A 156 9.49 2.42 -1.15
CA LEU A 156 10.49 2.95 -2.07
C LEU A 156 9.91 4.04 -2.96
N ALA A 157 8.69 3.84 -3.46
CA ALA A 157 7.97 4.84 -4.24
C ALA A 157 7.63 6.08 -3.40
N LEU A 158 7.15 5.91 -2.16
CA LEU A 158 6.87 7.00 -1.23
C LEU A 158 8.13 7.84 -0.96
N ALA A 159 9.25 7.19 -0.64
CA ALA A 159 10.52 7.86 -0.41
C ALA A 159 11.01 8.61 -1.68
N ARG A 160 10.74 8.08 -2.88
CA ARG A 160 11.04 8.78 -4.15
C ARG A 160 10.13 9.99 -4.37
N ILE A 161 8.84 9.89 -4.09
CA ILE A 161 7.90 11.01 -4.21
C ILE A 161 8.26 12.12 -3.22
N ALA A 162 8.56 11.77 -1.97
CA ALA A 162 8.98 12.70 -0.93
C ALA A 162 10.25 13.48 -1.34
N ARG A 163 11.27 12.77 -1.85
CA ARG A 163 12.50 13.37 -2.37
C ARG A 163 12.26 14.29 -3.55
N HIS A 164 11.30 13.96 -4.42
CA HIS A 164 10.98 14.82 -5.56
C HIS A 164 10.43 16.19 -5.12
N HIS A 165 9.74 16.26 -3.98
CA HIS A 165 9.14 17.49 -3.46
C HIS A 165 10.11 18.38 -2.67
N LEU A 166 11.05 17.77 -1.94
CA LEU A 166 11.87 18.49 -0.94
C LEU A 166 13.38 18.34 -1.16
N ALA A 167 13.81 17.58 -2.18
CA ALA A 167 15.21 17.33 -2.56
C ALA A 167 16.11 16.79 -1.43
N ASP A 168 15.53 16.24 -0.36
CA ASP A 168 16.23 15.75 0.83
C ASP A 168 15.96 14.27 1.09
N LEU A 169 17.03 13.50 1.34
CA LEU A 169 16.98 12.07 1.63
C LEU A 169 16.24 11.77 2.94
N GLU A 170 16.43 12.62 3.95
CA GLU A 170 15.89 12.41 5.29
C GLU A 170 14.35 12.55 5.30
N THR A 171 13.81 13.46 4.49
CA THR A 171 12.37 13.58 4.24
C THR A 171 11.76 12.24 3.79
N GLY A 172 12.40 11.54 2.85
CA GLY A 172 11.90 10.27 2.31
C GLY A 172 11.86 9.17 3.36
N ARG A 173 12.93 9.06 4.15
CA ARG A 173 13.03 8.10 5.26
C ARG A 173 11.97 8.36 6.33
N ARG A 174 11.77 9.63 6.71
CA ARG A 174 10.75 10.04 7.70
C ARG A 174 9.33 9.79 7.22
N ALA A 175 9.01 10.08 5.95
CA ALA A 175 7.68 9.82 5.40
C ALA A 175 7.33 8.32 5.48
N VAL A 176 8.30 7.47 5.13
CA VAL A 176 8.16 6.02 5.28
C VAL A 176 8.01 5.62 6.75
N ALA A 177 8.80 6.20 7.67
CA ALA A 177 8.68 5.92 9.10
C ALA A 177 7.28 6.27 9.65
N PHE A 178 6.74 7.45 9.31
CA PHE A 178 5.39 7.83 9.72
C PHE A 178 4.33 6.87 9.15
N LEU A 179 4.42 6.47 7.88
CA LEU A 179 3.51 5.48 7.31
C LEU A 179 3.58 4.14 8.05
N LEU A 180 4.79 3.60 8.24
CA LEU A 180 5.00 2.26 8.80
C LEU A 180 4.74 2.16 10.30
N LEU A 181 4.75 3.29 11.01
CA LEU A 181 4.43 3.38 12.44
C LEU A 181 3.03 3.97 12.70
N SER A 182 2.24 4.16 11.63
CA SER A 182 0.86 4.63 11.76
C SER A 182 -0.02 3.60 12.46
N PRO A 183 -1.12 4.02 13.12
CA PRO A 183 -2.00 3.11 13.84
C PRO A 183 -2.48 1.94 12.98
N CYS A 184 -2.80 2.20 11.71
CA CYS A 184 -3.29 1.20 10.76
C CYS A 184 -2.18 0.42 10.02
N ALA A 185 -0.90 0.57 10.35
CA ALA A 185 0.20 -0.04 9.58
C ALA A 185 0.17 -1.59 9.53
N VAL A 186 -0.59 -2.24 10.42
CA VAL A 186 -0.85 -3.69 10.37
C VAL A 186 -1.49 -4.13 9.05
N PHE A 187 -2.35 -3.30 8.44
CA PHE A 187 -3.00 -3.61 7.17
C PHE A 187 -2.03 -3.56 5.97
N LEU A 188 -0.80 -3.05 6.15
CA LEU A 188 0.27 -3.19 5.17
C LEU A 188 0.96 -4.57 5.24
N ALA A 189 0.72 -5.35 6.29
CA ALA A 189 1.21 -6.72 6.45
C ALA A 189 0.13 -7.77 6.19
N ALA A 190 -1.13 -7.47 6.51
CA ALA A 190 -2.26 -8.34 6.22
C ALA A 190 -2.41 -8.57 4.71
N GLY A 191 -2.87 -9.76 4.31
CA GLY A 191 -3.17 -10.13 2.93
C GLY A 191 -4.38 -9.40 2.36
N TYR A 192 -4.34 -8.06 2.37
CA TYR A 192 -5.39 -7.14 1.96
C TYR A 192 -4.92 -6.24 0.80
N THR A 193 -5.82 -5.39 0.31
CA THR A 193 -5.61 -4.55 -0.86
C THR A 193 -4.70 -3.35 -0.63
N GLU A 194 -4.49 -2.88 0.60
CA GLU A 194 -3.78 -1.62 0.90
C GLU A 194 -2.34 -1.62 0.37
N ALA A 195 -1.56 -2.66 0.69
CA ALA A 195 -0.17 -2.74 0.26
C ALA A 195 -0.04 -2.83 -1.26
N LEU A 196 -0.85 -3.68 -1.90
CA LEU A 196 -0.87 -3.85 -3.36
C LEU A 196 -1.32 -2.57 -4.06
N PHE A 197 -2.35 -1.91 -3.55
CA PHE A 197 -2.81 -0.62 -4.08
C PHE A 197 -1.71 0.42 -4.01
N LEU A 198 -1.04 0.59 -2.86
CA LEU A 198 0.06 1.56 -2.72
C LEU A 198 1.24 1.24 -3.65
N ALA A 199 1.54 -0.03 -3.86
CA ALA A 199 2.59 -0.49 -4.79
C ALA A 199 2.30 -0.16 -6.26
N LEU A 200 1.04 0.08 -6.61
CA LEU A 200 0.62 0.49 -7.95
C LEU A 200 0.41 2.02 -8.02
N ALA A 201 -0.30 2.57 -7.04
CA ALA A 201 -0.69 3.97 -6.96
C ALA A 201 0.51 4.93 -6.82
N LEU A 202 1.46 4.62 -5.93
CA LEU A 202 2.61 5.51 -5.71
C LEU A 202 3.56 5.51 -6.92
N PRO A 203 3.91 4.37 -7.54
CA PRO A 203 4.62 4.39 -8.81
C PRO A 203 3.85 5.06 -9.94
N ALA A 204 2.51 4.94 -10.01
CA ALA A 204 1.71 5.66 -10.99
C ALA A 204 1.85 7.19 -10.83
N TRP A 205 1.71 7.68 -9.59
CA TRP A 205 1.90 9.10 -9.24
C TRP A 205 3.33 9.58 -9.53
N LEU A 206 4.34 8.75 -9.26
CA LEU A 206 5.74 9.05 -9.56
C LEU A 206 6.01 9.08 -11.07
N ALA A 207 5.40 8.19 -11.85
CA ALA A 207 5.51 8.17 -13.30
C ALA A 207 4.88 9.42 -13.93
N ALA A 208 3.73 9.86 -13.41
CA ALA A 208 3.05 11.07 -13.87
C ALA A 208 3.85 12.35 -13.57
N GLN A 209 4.45 12.46 -12.37
CA GLN A 209 5.37 13.56 -12.04
C GLN A 209 6.56 13.62 -13.02
N ARG A 210 6.97 12.47 -13.55
CA ARG A 210 8.03 12.34 -14.57
C ARG A 210 7.53 12.43 -16.01
N GLN A 211 6.26 12.81 -16.21
CA GLN A 211 5.59 12.91 -17.52
C GLN A 211 5.58 11.59 -18.31
N ASN A 212 5.76 10.44 -17.66
CA ASN A 212 5.62 9.11 -18.26
C ASN A 212 4.17 8.64 -18.15
N TRP A 213 3.32 9.20 -19.00
CA TRP A 213 1.88 8.94 -19.03
C TRP A 213 1.47 7.50 -19.33
N PRO A 214 2.14 6.75 -20.24
CA PRO A 214 1.83 5.33 -20.45
C PRO A 214 2.01 4.50 -19.18
N ALA A 215 3.14 4.66 -18.48
CA ALA A 215 3.39 3.93 -17.24
C ALA A 215 2.43 4.37 -16.12
N ALA A 216 2.17 5.67 -15.98
CA ALA A 216 1.22 6.20 -15.01
C ALA A 216 -0.19 5.62 -15.22
N ALA A 217 -0.66 5.62 -16.46
CA ALA A 217 -1.98 5.12 -16.82
C ALA A 217 -2.11 3.60 -16.64
N ALA A 218 -1.11 2.81 -17.04
CA ALA A 218 -1.12 1.36 -16.87
C ALA A 218 -1.15 0.98 -15.38
N LEU A 219 -0.31 1.61 -14.56
CA LEU A 219 -0.28 1.37 -13.12
C LEU A 219 -1.56 1.85 -12.42
N ALA A 220 -2.14 2.98 -12.84
CA ALA A 220 -3.40 3.47 -12.32
C ALA A 220 -4.58 2.57 -12.71
N CYS A 221 -4.59 1.98 -13.91
CA CYS A 221 -5.57 0.97 -14.32
C CYS A 221 -5.50 -0.27 -13.43
N LEU A 222 -4.29 -0.77 -13.15
CA LEU A 222 -4.11 -1.86 -12.19
C LEU A 222 -4.52 -1.45 -10.77
N ALA A 223 -4.25 -0.21 -10.34
CA ALA A 223 -4.70 0.27 -9.04
C ALA A 223 -6.23 0.33 -8.95
N CYS A 224 -6.91 0.71 -10.03
CA CYS A 224 -8.38 0.73 -10.13
C CYS A 224 -8.99 -0.68 -10.09
N SER A 225 -8.27 -1.72 -10.52
CA SER A 225 -8.75 -3.10 -10.34
C SER A 225 -8.60 -3.59 -8.91
N VAL A 226 -7.79 -2.93 -8.07
CA VAL A 226 -7.52 -3.34 -6.67
C VAL A 226 -8.41 -2.58 -5.68
N ARG A 227 -8.63 -1.26 -5.89
CA ARG A 227 -9.51 -0.42 -5.03
C ARG A 227 -10.21 0.66 -5.85
N VAL A 228 -11.44 1.03 -5.45
CA VAL A 228 -12.19 2.15 -6.04
C VAL A 228 -11.45 3.48 -5.89
N THR A 229 -10.63 3.63 -4.84
CA THR A 229 -9.72 4.76 -4.64
C THR A 229 -8.74 4.98 -5.80
N GLY A 230 -8.54 3.96 -6.66
CA GLY A 230 -7.80 4.10 -7.92
C GLY A 230 -8.44 5.09 -8.89
N LEU A 231 -9.77 5.21 -8.90
CA LEU A 231 -10.47 6.22 -9.70
C LEU A 231 -10.18 7.64 -9.20
N PHE A 232 -10.06 7.82 -7.89
CA PHE A 232 -9.69 9.11 -7.30
C PHE A 232 -8.25 9.48 -7.66
N LEU A 233 -7.35 8.49 -7.69
CA LEU A 233 -6.00 8.66 -8.22
C LEU A 233 -6.04 9.04 -9.70
N ALA A 234 -6.84 8.36 -10.52
CA ALA A 234 -6.97 8.68 -11.94
C ALA A 234 -7.43 10.12 -12.17
N ALA A 235 -8.39 10.61 -11.37
CA ALA A 235 -8.82 12.01 -11.39
C ALA A 235 -7.68 12.97 -11.01
N ALA A 236 -6.91 12.66 -9.97
CA ALA A 236 -5.73 13.44 -9.60
C ALA A 236 -4.65 13.43 -10.69
N LEU A 237 -4.43 12.30 -11.36
CA LEU A 237 -3.50 12.19 -12.49
C LEU A 237 -3.97 13.02 -13.68
N ALA A 238 -5.26 13.02 -14.00
CA ALA A 238 -5.83 13.84 -15.05
C ALA A 238 -5.71 15.34 -14.72
N LEU A 239 -5.98 15.73 -13.48
CA LEU A 239 -5.76 17.12 -13.06
C LEU A 239 -4.28 17.51 -13.11
N HIS A 240 -3.38 16.63 -12.66
CA HIS A 240 -1.94 16.84 -12.80
C HIS A 240 -1.55 17.03 -14.27
N PHE A 241 -2.07 16.18 -15.18
CA PHE A 241 -1.85 16.30 -16.62
C PHE A 241 -2.26 17.67 -17.14
N VAL A 242 -3.50 18.11 -16.86
CA VAL A 242 -4.02 19.41 -17.32
C VAL A 242 -3.16 20.57 -16.82
N LEU A 243 -2.70 20.49 -15.57
CA LEU A 243 -1.87 21.53 -14.97
C LEU A 243 -0.44 21.56 -15.52
N THR A 244 0.15 20.41 -15.88
CA THR A 244 1.55 20.31 -16.33
C THR A 244 1.73 20.23 -17.85
N ALA A 245 0.69 19.85 -18.61
CA ALA A 245 0.78 19.72 -20.05
C ALA A 245 1.01 21.10 -20.69
N ARG A 246 2.05 21.20 -21.52
CA ARG A 246 2.42 22.41 -22.26
C ARG A 246 2.66 22.05 -23.72
N GLY A 247 1.97 22.75 -24.63
CA GLY A 247 2.10 22.56 -26.07
C GLY A 247 1.45 21.29 -26.63
N ARG A 248 1.29 21.22 -27.95
CA ARG A 248 0.55 20.15 -28.66
C ARG A 248 1.14 18.74 -28.43
N THR A 249 2.46 18.63 -28.26
CA THR A 249 3.13 17.34 -28.06
C THR A 249 2.74 16.69 -26.75
N ALA A 250 2.56 17.45 -25.66
CA ALA A 250 2.11 16.92 -24.37
C ALA A 250 0.68 16.35 -24.47
N TRP A 251 -0.19 17.02 -25.22
CA TRP A 251 -1.58 16.59 -25.44
C TRP A 251 -1.72 15.28 -26.23
N ARG A 252 -0.69 14.84 -26.95
CA ARG A 252 -0.68 13.49 -27.57
C ARG A 252 -0.76 12.37 -26.54
N SER A 253 -0.40 12.64 -25.29
CA SER A 253 -0.51 11.67 -24.20
C SER A 253 -1.88 11.67 -23.50
N ALA A 254 -2.79 12.59 -23.84
CA ALA A 254 -4.11 12.67 -23.21
C ALA A 254 -4.95 11.38 -23.31
N PRO A 255 -4.93 10.59 -24.41
CA PRO A 255 -5.69 9.34 -24.50
C PRO A 255 -5.33 8.31 -23.43
N TRP A 256 -4.09 8.33 -22.90
CA TRP A 256 -3.68 7.43 -21.82
C TRP A 256 -4.50 7.64 -20.53
N LEU A 257 -5.05 8.84 -20.32
CA LEU A 257 -5.86 9.16 -19.14
C LEU A 257 -7.19 8.41 -19.10
N LEU A 258 -7.63 7.81 -20.21
CA LEU A 258 -8.83 6.97 -20.27
C LEU A 258 -8.58 5.54 -19.80
N LEU A 259 -7.33 5.07 -19.87
CA LEU A 259 -6.98 3.68 -19.55
C LEU A 259 -7.35 3.27 -18.11
N PRO A 260 -7.22 4.12 -17.06
CA PRO A 260 -7.62 3.74 -15.71
C PRO A 260 -9.10 3.38 -15.57
N ALA A 261 -9.98 3.95 -16.38
CA ALA A 261 -11.42 3.64 -16.37
C ALA A 261 -11.73 2.24 -16.93
N LEU A 262 -10.80 1.63 -17.67
CA LEU A 262 -10.99 0.33 -18.29
C LEU A 262 -11.23 -0.78 -17.25
N ALA A 263 -10.45 -0.81 -16.17
CA ALA A 263 -10.57 -1.84 -15.14
C ALA A 263 -11.98 -1.89 -14.48
N PRO A 264 -12.51 -0.79 -13.93
CA PRO A 264 -13.87 -0.80 -13.37
C PRO A 264 -14.95 -0.98 -14.44
N ALA A 265 -14.75 -0.51 -15.67
CA ALA A 265 -15.70 -0.75 -16.77
C ALA A 265 -15.80 -2.24 -17.13
N LEU A 266 -14.67 -2.93 -17.26
CA LEU A 266 -14.62 -4.38 -17.52
C LEU A 266 -15.23 -5.17 -16.36
N TYR A 267 -14.98 -4.75 -15.12
CA TYR A 267 -15.56 -5.42 -13.96
C TYR A 267 -17.07 -5.20 -13.85
N SER A 268 -17.55 -3.98 -14.08
CA SER A 268 -18.99 -3.69 -14.15
C SER A 268 -19.67 -4.47 -15.28
N TRP A 269 -19.03 -4.59 -16.45
CA TRP A 269 -19.51 -5.44 -17.55
C TRP A 269 -19.56 -6.92 -17.16
N TYR A 270 -18.53 -7.44 -16.49
CA TYR A 270 -18.51 -8.80 -15.97
C TYR A 270 -19.64 -9.04 -14.96
N LEU A 271 -19.87 -8.12 -14.02
CA LEU A 271 -20.97 -8.27 -13.07
C LEU A 271 -22.32 -8.19 -13.79
N HIS A 272 -22.48 -7.29 -14.76
CA HIS A 272 -23.72 -7.17 -15.52
C HIS A 272 -24.03 -8.43 -16.32
N SER A 273 -23.04 -9.10 -16.92
CA SER A 273 -23.28 -10.34 -17.68
C SER A 273 -23.76 -11.51 -16.82
N TRP A 274 -23.49 -11.48 -15.51
CA TRP A 274 -23.98 -12.47 -14.55
C TRP A 274 -25.27 -12.06 -13.84
N THR A 275 -25.40 -10.78 -13.50
CA THR A 275 -26.47 -10.29 -12.62
C THR A 275 -27.58 -9.52 -13.34
N GLY A 276 -27.35 -9.11 -14.58
CA GLY A 276 -28.23 -8.20 -15.32
C GLY A 276 -28.16 -6.74 -14.85
N ASP A 277 -27.28 -6.41 -13.90
CA ASP A 277 -27.25 -5.10 -13.23
C ASP A 277 -25.88 -4.42 -13.36
N TRP A 278 -25.85 -3.26 -14.04
CA TRP A 278 -24.64 -2.45 -14.20
C TRP A 278 -24.12 -1.88 -12.88
N MET A 279 -25.00 -1.71 -11.89
CA MET A 279 -24.71 -1.16 -10.57
C MET A 279 -24.53 -2.25 -9.50
N ALA A 280 -24.35 -3.52 -9.88
CA ALA A 280 -24.22 -4.65 -8.95
C ALA A 280 -23.13 -4.44 -7.88
N TRP A 281 -22.02 -3.79 -8.22
CA TRP A 281 -20.97 -3.41 -7.26
C TRP A 281 -21.47 -2.41 -6.20
N LYS A 282 -22.26 -1.41 -6.60
CA LYS A 282 -22.85 -0.43 -5.68
C LYS A 282 -23.92 -1.08 -4.81
N HIS A 283 -24.84 -1.82 -5.40
CA HIS A 283 -25.91 -2.50 -4.66
C HIS A 283 -25.36 -3.56 -3.68
N SER A 284 -24.24 -4.22 -3.98
CA SER A 284 -23.58 -5.12 -3.02
C SER A 284 -22.94 -4.37 -1.84
N GLN A 285 -22.37 -3.19 -2.06
CA GLN A 285 -21.87 -2.32 -0.98
C GLN A 285 -23.01 -1.83 -0.06
N GLU A 286 -24.16 -1.49 -0.64
CA GLU A 286 -25.38 -1.08 0.10
C GLU A 286 -25.92 -2.24 0.94
N ARG A 287 -26.12 -3.42 0.34
CA ARG A 287 -26.62 -4.62 1.05
C ARG A 287 -25.68 -5.13 2.13
N GLY A 288 -24.37 -5.15 1.88
CA GLY A 288 -23.40 -5.76 2.78
C GLY A 288 -22.87 -4.84 3.88
N TRP A 289 -22.80 -3.53 3.62
CA TRP A 289 -22.13 -2.57 4.50
C TRP A 289 -22.92 -1.27 4.72
N TYR A 290 -24.20 -1.21 4.32
CA TYR A 290 -25.06 -0.03 4.48
C TYR A 290 -24.45 1.23 3.86
N ARG A 291 -23.76 1.07 2.72
CA ARG A 291 -23.11 2.17 2.00
C ARG A 291 -24.04 2.90 1.04
N ASP A 292 -25.22 3.25 1.54
CA ASP A 292 -26.15 4.13 0.85
C ASP A 292 -25.68 5.59 0.94
N PHE A 293 -26.22 6.43 0.04
CA PHE A 293 -25.88 7.84 0.04
C PHE A 293 -26.55 8.55 1.23
N HIS A 294 -25.73 9.21 2.04
CA HIS A 294 -26.17 10.06 3.14
C HIS A 294 -25.52 11.43 3.06
N ALA A 295 -26.18 12.43 3.64
CA ALA A 295 -25.57 13.74 3.75
C ALA A 295 -24.40 13.71 4.74
N PRO A 296 -23.32 14.51 4.54
CA PRO A 296 -22.15 14.45 5.42
C PRO A 296 -22.40 14.70 6.90
N TRP A 297 -23.43 15.50 7.23
CA TRP A 297 -23.84 15.75 8.62
C TRP A 297 -24.61 14.59 9.23
N GLU A 298 -25.35 13.80 8.43
CA GLU A 298 -26.00 12.56 8.88
C GLU A 298 -24.94 11.52 9.19
N ALA A 299 -23.98 11.34 8.27
CA ALA A 299 -22.85 10.43 8.47
C ALA A 299 -22.07 10.76 9.75
N TRP A 300 -21.79 12.06 9.98
CA TRP A 300 -21.18 12.53 11.21
C TRP A 300 -22.03 12.20 12.45
N ALA A 301 -23.33 12.51 12.42
CA ALA A 301 -24.23 12.29 13.55
C ALA A 301 -24.36 10.79 13.90
N ASN A 302 -24.56 9.94 12.89
CA ASN A 302 -24.65 8.49 13.05
C ASN A 302 -23.36 7.91 13.64
N THR A 303 -22.20 8.35 13.16
CA THR A 303 -20.90 7.90 13.71
C THR A 303 -20.65 8.46 15.10
N TRP A 304 -21.07 9.69 15.39
CA TRP A 304 -20.99 10.27 16.73
C TRP A 304 -21.81 9.48 17.75
N GLU A 305 -23.05 9.13 17.39
CA GLU A 305 -23.91 8.29 18.22
C GLU A 305 -23.26 6.93 18.50
N ALA A 306 -22.75 6.26 17.46
CA ALA A 306 -22.04 5.00 17.59
C ALA A 306 -20.77 5.08 18.46
N ALA A 307 -20.10 6.24 18.47
CA ALA A 307 -18.86 6.48 19.20
C ALA A 307 -19.05 6.84 20.68
N PHE A 308 -20.13 7.56 21.02
CA PHE A 308 -20.25 8.22 22.33
C PHE A 308 -21.56 7.97 23.08
N HIS A 309 -22.63 7.50 22.43
CA HIS A 309 -23.93 7.30 23.10
C HIS A 309 -24.10 5.88 23.67
N HIS A 310 -23.02 5.11 23.77
CA HIS A 310 -23.02 3.76 24.34
C HIS A 310 -23.98 2.76 23.65
N VAL A 311 -24.32 3.02 22.38
CA VAL A 311 -25.13 2.10 21.55
C VAL A 311 -24.31 0.95 20.96
N GLN A 312 -22.99 1.02 21.05
CA GLN A 312 -22.04 0.00 20.56
C GLN A 312 -21.20 -0.59 21.72
N PRO A 313 -20.74 -1.85 21.60
CA PRO A 313 -19.74 -2.39 22.52
C PRO A 313 -18.48 -1.53 22.55
N THR A 314 -17.81 -1.46 23.71
CA THR A 314 -16.70 -0.52 23.95
C THR A 314 -15.60 -0.54 22.88
N GLY A 315 -15.23 -1.72 22.38
CA GLY A 315 -14.22 -1.85 21.33
C GLY A 315 -14.65 -1.22 20.00
N TYR A 316 -15.93 -1.42 19.62
CA TYR A 316 -16.49 -0.79 18.43
C TYR A 316 -16.63 0.73 18.61
N ALA A 317 -17.13 1.18 19.77
CA ALA A 317 -17.23 2.61 20.08
C ALA A 317 -15.87 3.32 19.95
N PHE A 318 -14.79 2.72 20.47
CA PHE A 318 -13.43 3.27 20.34
C PHE A 318 -12.96 3.34 18.87
N MET A 319 -13.29 2.36 18.05
CA MET A 319 -13.00 2.42 16.61
C MET A 319 -13.82 3.51 15.90
N TRP A 320 -15.10 3.71 16.23
CA TRP A 320 -15.88 4.83 15.71
C TRP A 320 -15.31 6.20 16.13
N GLN A 321 -14.72 6.32 17.32
CA GLN A 321 -13.97 7.52 17.72
C GLN A 321 -12.74 7.73 16.82
N ALA A 322 -12.03 6.65 16.47
CA ALA A 322 -10.91 6.72 15.53
C ALA A 322 -11.36 7.12 14.11
N GLU A 323 -12.53 6.68 13.66
CA GLU A 323 -13.16 7.07 12.39
C GLU A 323 -13.39 8.59 12.33
N LEU A 324 -13.99 9.18 13.38
CA LEU A 324 -14.19 10.63 13.49
C LEU A 324 -12.86 11.38 13.49
N LEU A 325 -11.88 10.92 14.26
CA LEU A 325 -10.55 11.53 14.31
C LEU A 325 -9.87 11.50 12.93
N ALA A 326 -9.94 10.36 12.23
CA ALA A 326 -9.35 10.20 10.90
C ALA A 326 -10.04 11.11 9.87
N MET A 327 -11.37 11.27 9.96
CA MET A 327 -12.10 12.23 9.12
C MET A 327 -11.62 13.67 9.37
N VAL A 328 -11.49 14.08 10.63
CA VAL A 328 -10.96 15.42 10.98
C VAL A 328 -9.54 15.61 10.45
N VAL A 329 -8.65 14.63 10.63
CA VAL A 329 -7.29 14.65 10.07
C VAL A 329 -7.32 14.82 8.55
N GLY A 330 -8.24 14.11 7.87
CA GLY A 330 -8.45 14.23 6.43
C GLY A 330 -8.88 15.63 6.00
N VAL A 331 -9.89 16.21 6.66
CA VAL A 331 -10.37 17.57 6.36
C VAL A 331 -9.27 18.61 6.58
N VAL A 332 -8.50 18.49 7.67
CA VAL A 332 -7.35 19.36 7.94
C VAL A 332 -6.29 19.20 6.84
N LEU A 333 -5.97 17.96 6.45
CA LEU A 333 -5.04 17.70 5.35
C LEU A 333 -5.52 18.33 4.04
N LEU A 334 -6.81 18.17 3.70
CA LEU A 334 -7.40 18.78 2.51
C LEU A 334 -7.24 20.30 2.53
N ALA A 335 -7.58 20.95 3.64
CA ALA A 335 -7.44 22.40 3.80
C ALA A 335 -5.99 22.86 3.61
N LEU A 336 -5.02 22.11 4.16
CA LEU A 336 -3.59 22.39 4.00
C LEU A 336 -3.10 22.20 2.56
N LEU A 337 -3.59 21.17 1.85
CA LEU A 337 -3.25 20.93 0.45
C LEU A 337 -3.82 22.01 -0.46
N VAL A 338 -5.07 22.42 -0.24
CA VAL A 338 -5.72 23.53 -0.95
C VAL A 338 -4.99 24.84 -0.69
N ARG A 339 -4.70 25.17 0.57
CA ARG A 339 -3.90 26.36 0.94
C ARG A 339 -2.51 26.34 0.31
N GLY A 340 -1.90 25.15 0.22
CA GLY A 340 -0.62 24.92 -0.44
C GLY A 340 -0.68 24.81 -1.96
N ARG A 341 -1.86 24.99 -2.57
CA ARG A 341 -2.14 24.87 -4.02
C ARG A 341 -1.69 23.53 -4.63
N ARG A 342 -1.70 22.46 -3.84
CA ARG A 342 -1.43 21.08 -4.28
C ARG A 342 -2.71 20.44 -4.80
N TRP A 343 -3.24 21.00 -5.89
CA TRP A 343 -4.57 20.68 -6.41
C TRP A 343 -4.80 19.21 -6.75
N PRO A 344 -3.87 18.50 -7.42
CA PRO A 344 -4.04 17.07 -7.69
C PRO A 344 -4.17 16.23 -6.41
N GLU A 345 -3.30 16.45 -5.44
CA GLU A 345 -3.35 15.76 -4.16
C GLU A 345 -4.60 16.15 -3.35
N ALA A 346 -4.99 17.42 -3.38
CA ALA A 346 -6.23 17.89 -2.78
C ALA A 346 -7.46 17.22 -3.41
N LEU A 347 -7.48 17.05 -4.73
CA LEU A 347 -8.56 16.34 -5.43
C LEU A 347 -8.63 14.86 -5.00
N TYR A 348 -7.47 14.18 -4.91
CA TYR A 348 -7.41 12.80 -4.44
C TYR A 348 -7.97 12.64 -3.02
N ILE A 349 -7.53 13.49 -2.09
CA ILE A 349 -8.01 13.48 -0.70
C ILE A 349 -9.48 13.89 -0.64
N GLY A 350 -9.88 14.93 -1.35
CA GLY A 350 -11.26 15.42 -1.38
C GLY A 350 -12.25 14.37 -1.88
N LEU A 351 -11.93 13.64 -2.96
CA LEU A 351 -12.77 12.55 -3.46
C LEU A 351 -12.84 11.39 -2.47
N THR A 352 -11.75 11.10 -1.77
CA THR A 352 -11.73 10.04 -0.74
C THR A 352 -12.60 10.43 0.46
N LEU A 353 -12.50 11.67 0.95
CA LEU A 353 -13.32 12.16 2.05
C LEU A 353 -14.78 12.31 1.66
N TRP A 354 -15.06 12.71 0.41
CA TRP A 354 -16.42 12.75 -0.11
C TRP A 354 -17.03 11.35 -0.12
N ALA A 355 -16.37 10.37 -0.75
CA ALA A 355 -16.89 9.02 -0.87
C ALA A 355 -17.11 8.32 0.49
N LEU A 356 -16.23 8.55 1.47
CA LEU A 356 -16.37 7.98 2.82
C LEU A 356 -17.28 8.82 3.73
N GLY A 357 -17.37 10.13 3.47
CA GLY A 357 -18.14 11.07 4.26
C GLY A 357 -19.62 11.15 3.88
N THR A 358 -20.01 10.59 2.73
CA THR A 358 -21.41 10.53 2.26
C THR A 358 -22.00 9.12 2.37
N SER A 359 -21.52 8.32 3.32
CA SER A 359 -22.04 6.98 3.65
C SER A 359 -22.81 7.02 4.97
N TYR A 360 -23.62 6.01 5.30
CA TYR A 360 -24.41 6.00 6.55
C TYR A 360 -23.54 6.22 7.80
N TRP A 361 -22.39 5.55 7.87
CA TRP A 361 -21.33 5.78 8.86
C TRP A 361 -19.99 6.04 8.17
N TYR A 362 -19.08 6.70 8.88
CA TYR A 362 -17.66 6.67 8.53
C TYR A 362 -17.07 5.29 8.80
N THR A 363 -16.95 4.48 7.75
CA THR A 363 -16.39 3.13 7.84
C THR A 363 -15.09 3.05 7.03
N SER A 364 -14.00 2.65 7.71
CA SER A 364 -12.65 2.45 7.16
C SER A 364 -11.87 3.73 6.81
N VAL A 365 -12.19 4.86 7.42
CA VAL A 365 -11.44 6.12 7.28
C VAL A 365 -10.02 6.00 7.87
N PRO A 366 -9.77 5.43 9.08
CA PRO A 366 -8.43 5.21 9.62
C PRO A 366 -7.56 4.39 8.67
N ARG A 367 -8.10 3.29 8.11
CA ARG A 367 -7.38 2.46 7.12
C ARG A 367 -7.05 3.26 5.86
N SER A 368 -7.97 4.10 5.41
CA SER A 368 -7.77 4.95 4.23
C SER A 368 -6.64 5.97 4.40
N THR A 369 -6.30 6.36 5.64
CA THR A 369 -5.15 7.26 5.90
C THR A 369 -3.83 6.70 5.38
N LEU A 370 -3.65 5.37 5.36
CA LEU A 370 -2.46 4.72 4.79
C LEU A 370 -2.24 5.13 3.33
N LEU A 371 -3.34 5.35 2.61
CA LEU A 371 -3.35 5.66 1.18
C LEU A 371 -3.04 7.15 0.91
N TRP A 372 -3.11 8.00 1.93
CA TRP A 372 -2.91 9.44 1.84
C TRP A 372 -1.42 9.77 1.86
N TRP A 373 -0.68 9.44 0.80
CA TRP A 373 0.74 9.81 0.67
C TRP A 373 1.07 11.28 0.99
N PRO A 374 0.20 12.29 0.70
CA PRO A 374 0.50 13.67 1.07
C PRO A 374 0.55 13.89 2.59
N LEU A 375 -0.21 13.10 3.38
CA LEU A 375 -0.17 13.14 4.84
C LEU A 375 1.23 12.80 5.36
N TRP A 376 1.76 11.67 4.90
CA TRP A 376 3.05 11.15 5.35
C TRP A 376 4.21 12.05 4.94
N ILE A 377 4.16 12.62 3.73
CA ILE A 377 5.14 13.60 3.26
C ILE A 377 5.02 14.92 4.04
N GLY A 378 3.80 15.36 4.35
CA GLY A 378 3.54 16.55 5.17
C GLY A 378 4.12 16.43 6.57
N LEU A 379 3.83 15.32 7.26
CA LEU A 379 4.38 15.01 8.59
C LEU A 379 5.92 14.92 8.57
N ALA A 380 6.50 14.32 7.53
CA ALA A 380 7.94 14.30 7.32
C ALA A 380 8.52 15.71 7.20
N SER A 381 7.92 16.56 6.37
CA SER A 381 8.35 17.95 6.18
C SER A 381 8.24 18.77 7.47
N TRP A 382 7.16 18.61 8.23
CA TRP A 382 6.99 19.32 9.49
C TRP A 382 7.95 18.85 10.57
N SER A 383 8.22 17.55 10.65
CA SER A 383 9.15 17.02 11.64
C SER A 383 10.60 17.43 11.39
N LEU A 384 10.98 17.74 10.15
CA LEU A 384 12.28 18.35 9.84
C LEU A 384 12.41 19.75 10.44
N LYS A 385 11.34 20.53 10.40
CA LYS A 385 11.31 21.88 11.00
C LYS A 385 11.13 21.84 12.52
N ARG A 386 10.43 20.82 13.04
CA ARG A 386 10.09 20.66 14.45
C ARG A 386 10.35 19.21 14.88
N PRO A 387 11.56 18.86 15.34
CA PRO A 387 11.92 17.49 15.72
C PRO A 387 10.99 16.87 16.78
N ARG A 388 10.40 17.70 17.65
CA ARG A 388 9.40 17.26 18.66
C ARG A 388 8.20 16.53 18.04
N ILE A 389 7.83 16.81 16.79
CA ILE A 389 6.74 16.10 16.10
C ILE A 389 7.11 14.62 15.91
N GLN A 390 8.34 14.34 15.48
CA GLN A 390 8.80 12.96 15.34
C GLN A 390 8.83 12.26 16.69
N THR A 391 9.37 12.93 17.72
CA THR A 391 9.38 12.40 19.10
C THR A 391 7.96 12.08 19.58
N ALA A 392 7.02 13.02 19.48
CA ALA A 392 5.64 12.81 19.90
C ALA A 392 4.98 11.65 19.14
N TYR A 393 5.19 11.55 17.82
CA TYR A 393 4.67 10.44 17.03
C TYR A 393 5.26 9.10 17.48
N LEU A 394 6.58 9.06 17.69
CA LEU A 394 7.26 7.84 18.11
C LEU A 394 6.76 7.34 19.47
N TYR A 395 6.57 8.24 20.44
CA TYR A 395 6.20 7.86 21.80
C TYR A 395 4.69 7.77 22.06
N VAL A 396 3.84 8.39 21.23
CA VAL A 396 2.37 8.38 21.41
C VAL A 396 1.67 7.53 20.35
N VAL A 397 2.04 7.68 19.09
CA VAL A 397 1.34 7.03 17.96
C VAL A 397 1.85 5.61 17.73
N THR A 398 3.15 5.35 17.87
CA THR A 398 3.71 4.00 17.68
C THR A 398 3.11 2.97 18.65
N PRO A 399 2.95 3.25 19.96
CA PRO A 399 2.27 2.31 20.86
C PRO A 399 0.83 2.02 20.43
N LEU A 400 0.10 3.03 19.94
CA LEU A 400 -1.25 2.84 19.39
C LEU A 400 -1.24 1.93 18.17
N SER A 401 -0.22 1.99 17.31
CA SER A 401 -0.05 1.05 16.19
C SER A 401 0.05 -0.40 16.66
N THR A 402 0.80 -0.67 17.73
CA THR A 402 0.83 -2.00 18.34
C THR A 402 -0.53 -2.43 18.91
N VAL A 403 -1.26 -1.51 19.56
CA VAL A 403 -2.60 -1.80 20.09
C VAL A 403 -3.59 -2.14 18.97
N VAL A 404 -3.61 -1.36 17.88
CA VAL A 404 -4.45 -1.64 16.72
C VAL A 404 -4.04 -2.94 16.04
N ALA A 405 -2.74 -3.24 15.95
CA ALA A 405 -2.26 -4.52 15.44
C ALA A 405 -2.77 -5.70 16.28
N ILE A 406 -2.65 -5.64 17.61
CA ILE A 406 -3.16 -6.69 18.51
C ILE A 406 -4.69 -6.82 18.37
N THR A 407 -5.40 -5.70 18.26
CA THR A 407 -6.86 -5.68 18.05
C THR A 407 -7.22 -6.48 16.80
N PHE A 408 -6.60 -6.16 15.66
CA PHE A 408 -6.79 -6.89 14.40
C PHE A 408 -6.42 -8.38 14.52
N LEU A 409 -5.23 -8.68 15.03
CA LEU A 409 -4.67 -10.04 15.11
C LEU A 409 -5.46 -10.96 16.05
N THR A 410 -6.23 -10.39 16.98
CA THR A 410 -7.14 -11.13 17.87
C THR A 410 -8.56 -11.26 17.32
N GLY A 411 -8.78 -10.90 16.04
CA GLY A 411 -10.08 -10.98 15.38
C GLY A 411 -11.08 -9.91 15.82
N ARG A 412 -10.64 -8.89 16.57
CA ARG A 412 -11.47 -7.75 16.92
C ARG A 412 -11.45 -6.72 15.79
N TRP A 413 -12.55 -5.97 15.66
CA TRP A 413 -12.65 -4.94 14.63
C TRP A 413 -11.65 -3.81 14.90
N ALA A 414 -10.89 -3.43 13.87
CA ALA A 414 -9.77 -2.49 13.96
C ALA A 414 -9.81 -1.40 12.87
N GLY A 415 -11.03 -1.09 12.37
CA GLY A 415 -11.30 -0.18 11.26
C GLY A 415 -11.47 -0.84 9.90
#